data_AF-A0A7C8ZJ64-F1
#
_entry.id   AF-A0A7C8ZJ64-F1
#
_cell.length_a   1.000
_cell.length_b   1.000
_cell.length_c   1.000
_cell.angle_alpha   90.00
_cell.angle_beta   90.00
_cell.angle_gamma   90.00
#
_symmetry.space_group_name_H-M   'P 1'
#
loop_
_entity.id
_entity.type
_entity.pdbx_description
1 polymer ?
#
loop_
_entity_poly.entity_id
_entity_poly.type
_entity_poly.pdbx_seq_one_letter_code
_entity_poly.pdbx_strand_id
1 'polypeptide(L)'
;NLYKPLPTKFKLNTPTLLPATKPNSLLIRCSHQNSNPDHGDPKKANPVQTLSAAVAISSVLLSSWAAGPDPAMADIAGLTPCKESKQFAKREKQQLKKLESSLKLYAPDSAPALAIKATMEKTKRRFENY
;
A
#
# COMPACT_ATOMS: atom_id res chain seq x y z
N ASN A 1 -27.68 20.65 35.50
CA ASN A 1 -28.36 19.35 35.70
C ASN A 1 -29.66 19.42 34.94
N LEU A 2 -29.98 18.64 33.91
CA LEU A 2 -29.77 17.21 33.79
C LEU A 2 -30.25 16.81 32.37
N TYR A 3 -29.36 16.63 31.39
CA TYR A 3 -29.73 15.86 30.20
C TYR A 3 -28.89 14.58 30.22
N LYS A 4 -29.51 13.50 30.71
CA LYS A 4 -28.93 12.16 30.68
C LYS A 4 -29.33 11.51 29.36
N PRO A 5 -28.38 11.00 28.55
CA PRO A 5 -28.73 10.21 27.38
C PRO A 5 -29.29 8.85 27.82
N LEU A 6 -30.37 8.43 27.15
CA LEU A 6 -31.03 7.12 27.30
C LEU A 6 -30.06 5.97 27.00
N PRO A 7 -30.04 4.88 27.79
CA PRO A 7 -29.22 3.72 27.49
C PRO A 7 -29.91 2.81 26.45
N THR A 8 -29.49 2.88 25.19
CA THR A 8 -29.83 1.85 24.20
C THR A 8 -28.99 0.61 24.47
N LYS A 9 -29.53 -0.35 25.23
CA LYS A 9 -28.94 -1.68 25.37
C LYS A 9 -29.31 -2.52 24.15
N PHE A 10 -28.46 -2.52 23.13
CA PHE A 10 -28.53 -3.53 22.08
C PHE A 10 -28.04 -4.86 22.67
N LYS A 11 -28.98 -5.76 22.97
CA LYS A 11 -28.70 -7.12 23.40
C LYS A 11 -28.60 -7.98 22.14
N LEU A 12 -27.38 -8.15 21.62
CA LEU A 12 -27.11 -9.10 20.55
C LEU A 12 -27.16 -10.51 21.14
N ASN A 13 -28.15 -11.29 20.72
CA ASN A 13 -28.33 -12.68 21.11
C ASN A 13 -27.39 -13.54 20.26
N THR A 14 -26.33 -14.08 20.85
CA THR A 14 -25.34 -14.93 20.17
C THR A 14 -25.79 -16.39 20.27
N PRO A 15 -26.08 -17.10 19.16
CA PRO A 15 -26.16 -18.55 19.22
C PRO A 15 -24.74 -19.13 19.26
N THR A 16 -24.43 -19.80 20.37
CA THR A 16 -23.25 -20.66 20.53
C THR A 16 -23.28 -21.76 19.47
N LEU A 17 -22.38 -21.71 18.48
CA LEU A 17 -22.10 -22.84 17.59
C LEU A 17 -20.77 -23.48 17.98
N LEU A 18 -20.85 -24.76 18.32
CA LEU A 18 -19.73 -25.65 18.58
C LEU A 18 -18.85 -25.83 17.32
N PRO A 19 -17.53 -26.06 17.47
CA PRO A 19 -16.63 -26.22 16.34
C PRO A 19 -16.79 -27.60 15.70
N ALA A 20 -17.31 -27.64 14.46
CA ALA A 20 -17.23 -28.80 13.59
C ALA A 20 -15.89 -28.76 12.82
N THR A 21 -15.06 -29.77 13.04
CA THR A 21 -13.78 -29.99 12.36
C THR A 21 -14.00 -30.47 10.92
N LYS A 22 -13.48 -29.71 9.94
CA LYS A 22 -13.17 -30.21 8.58
C LYS A 22 -11.86 -29.56 8.09
N PRO A 23 -10.83 -30.35 7.72
CA PRO A 23 -9.57 -29.81 7.25
C PRO A 23 -9.61 -29.52 5.75
N ASN A 24 -9.86 -28.26 5.37
CA ASN A 24 -9.51 -27.80 4.03
C ASN A 24 -8.06 -27.30 4.05
N SER A 25 -7.14 -28.24 3.84
CA SER A 25 -5.72 -27.97 3.60
C SER A 25 -5.54 -27.21 2.27
N LEU A 26 -5.70 -25.90 2.30
CA LEU A 26 -5.19 -25.03 1.24
C LEU A 26 -3.73 -24.71 1.58
N LEU A 27 -2.83 -25.61 1.17
CA LEU A 27 -1.39 -25.34 1.12
C LEU A 27 -1.14 -24.26 0.07
N ILE A 28 -0.93 -23.02 0.52
CA ILE A 28 -0.49 -21.92 -0.34
C ILE A 28 0.99 -22.15 -0.65
N ARG A 29 1.27 -22.66 -1.86
CA ARG A 29 2.62 -22.84 -2.39
C ARG A 29 2.97 -21.64 -3.28
N CYS A 30 3.75 -20.70 -2.76
CA CYS A 30 4.31 -19.62 -3.57
C CYS A 30 5.46 -20.17 -4.42
N SER A 31 5.32 -20.16 -5.75
CA SER A 31 6.43 -20.38 -6.69
C SER A 31 6.93 -19.02 -7.19
N HIS A 32 8.19 -18.71 -6.92
CA HIS A 32 8.86 -17.51 -7.39
C HIS A 32 9.51 -17.81 -8.74
N GLN A 33 8.94 -17.32 -9.85
CA GLN A 33 9.59 -17.39 -11.17
C GLN A 33 10.45 -16.14 -11.34
N ASN A 34 11.77 -16.36 -11.39
CA ASN A 34 12.75 -15.35 -11.73
C ASN A 34 12.79 -15.26 -13.27
N SER A 35 12.23 -14.22 -13.87
CA SER A 35 12.30 -13.99 -15.31
C SER A 35 13.53 -13.15 -15.65
N ASN A 36 14.61 -13.79 -16.09
CA ASN A 36 15.63 -13.15 -16.94
C ASN A 36 15.16 -13.28 -18.39
N PRO A 37 15.04 -12.19 -19.16
CA PRO A 37 14.84 -12.31 -20.61
C PRO A 37 16.20 -12.50 -21.29
N ASP A 38 16.43 -13.72 -21.77
CA ASP A 38 17.45 -14.05 -22.75
C ASP A 38 17.05 -13.46 -24.11
N HIS A 39 18.04 -12.90 -24.80
CA HIS A 39 17.90 -12.17 -26.05
C HIS A 39 17.96 -13.17 -27.22
N GLY A 40 16.84 -13.32 -27.93
CA GLY A 40 16.77 -14.13 -29.14
C GLY A 40 15.89 -13.49 -30.20
N ASP A 41 16.52 -12.85 -31.19
CA ASP A 41 15.99 -12.68 -32.55
C ASP A 41 15.74 -14.07 -33.16
N PRO A 42 14.74 -14.29 -34.07
CA PRO A 42 14.75 -13.62 -35.39
C PRO A 42 13.39 -13.46 -36.12
N LYS A 43 13.32 -12.54 -37.09
CA LYS A 43 13.03 -12.80 -38.53
C LYS A 43 12.43 -11.58 -39.26
N LYS A 44 13.15 -11.26 -40.33
CA LYS A 44 12.96 -10.29 -41.40
C LYS A 44 11.77 -10.64 -42.30
N ALA A 45 10.89 -9.68 -42.57
CA ALA A 45 10.05 -9.61 -43.77
C ALA A 45 9.82 -8.13 -44.14
N ASN A 46 10.13 -7.79 -45.39
CA ASN A 46 9.97 -6.46 -46.03
C ASN A 46 8.85 -6.57 -47.11
N PRO A 47 8.50 -5.51 -47.87
CA PRO A 47 7.98 -4.20 -47.46
C PRO A 47 6.75 -3.77 -48.32
N VAL A 48 6.07 -2.69 -47.89
CA VAL A 48 5.24 -1.75 -48.70
C VAL A 48 4.12 -2.30 -49.61
N GLN A 49 2.89 -1.82 -49.39
CA GLN A 49 1.96 -1.24 -50.39
C GLN A 49 0.51 -1.32 -49.90
N THR A 50 0.07 -0.30 -49.14
CA THR A 50 -1.31 0.24 -49.09
C THR A 50 -1.33 1.38 -48.07
N LEU A 51 -0.76 2.51 -48.46
CA LEU A 51 -0.82 3.77 -47.71
C LEU A 51 -1.13 4.88 -48.72
N SER A 52 -2.39 4.97 -49.15
CA SER A 52 -2.82 6.02 -50.07
C SER A 52 -4.27 6.44 -49.79
N ALA A 53 -4.56 6.81 -48.54
CA ALA A 53 -5.77 7.55 -48.14
C ALA A 53 -5.71 8.11 -46.70
N ALA A 54 -4.55 8.12 -46.03
CA ALA A 54 -4.44 8.35 -44.58
C ALA A 54 -3.55 9.54 -44.18
N VAL A 55 -3.46 10.58 -45.01
CA VAL A 55 -2.54 11.72 -44.79
C VAL A 55 -3.26 13.03 -44.38
N ALA A 56 -4.59 13.09 -44.39
CA ALA A 56 -5.30 14.34 -44.09
C ALA A 56 -5.70 14.55 -42.61
N ILE A 57 -5.49 13.56 -41.73
CA ILE A 57 -5.86 13.67 -40.29
C ILE A 57 -4.67 13.94 -39.35
N SER A 58 -3.45 14.01 -39.87
CA SER A 58 -2.23 14.19 -39.06
C SER A 58 -1.90 15.64 -38.68
N SER A 59 -2.57 16.65 -39.25
CA SER A 59 -2.24 18.07 -39.05
C SER A 59 -2.99 18.77 -37.90
N VAL A 60 -4.03 18.15 -37.32
CA VAL A 60 -4.80 18.77 -36.21
C VAL A 60 -4.32 18.32 -34.83
N LEU A 61 -3.54 17.24 -34.74
CA LEU A 61 -3.12 16.66 -33.45
C LEU A 61 -1.84 17.29 -32.86
N LEU A 62 -1.12 18.14 -33.59
CA LEU A 62 0.14 18.73 -33.10
C LEU A 62 -0.02 20.07 -32.36
N SER A 63 -1.14 20.78 -32.56
CA SER A 63 -1.33 22.12 -32.00
C SER A 63 -1.99 22.13 -30.61
N SER A 64 -2.55 21.01 -30.13
CA SER A 64 -3.28 20.98 -28.85
C SER A 64 -2.48 20.43 -27.66
N TRP A 65 -1.25 19.91 -27.86
CA TRP A 65 -0.42 19.40 -26.75
C TRP A 65 0.59 20.44 -26.23
N ALA A 66 0.68 21.63 -26.83
CA ALA A 66 1.61 22.68 -26.41
C ALA A 66 1.15 23.48 -25.17
N ALA A 67 -0.07 23.27 -24.69
CA ALA A 67 -0.57 23.82 -23.43
C ALA A 67 -0.80 22.68 -22.43
N GLY A 68 0.30 22.07 -21.98
CA GLY A 68 0.25 21.22 -20.79
C GLY A 68 -0.16 22.10 -19.61
N PRO A 69 -1.15 21.71 -18.79
CA PRO A 69 -1.46 22.45 -17.58
C PRO A 69 -0.18 22.51 -16.73
N ASP A 70 0.21 23.71 -16.30
CA ASP A 70 1.21 23.86 -15.25
C ASP A 70 0.84 22.91 -14.10
N PRO A 71 1.81 22.24 -13.43
CA PRO A 71 1.52 21.40 -12.29
C PRO A 71 0.96 22.30 -11.19
N ALA A 72 -0.36 22.46 -11.20
CA ALA A 72 -1.07 23.17 -10.18
C ALA A 72 -0.75 22.43 -8.88
N MET A 73 0.00 23.09 -8.00
CA MET A 73 0.02 22.79 -6.58
C MET A 73 -1.37 23.13 -6.01
N ALA A 74 -2.40 22.46 -6.53
CA ALA A 74 -3.70 22.45 -5.93
C ALA A 74 -3.59 21.53 -4.72
N ASP A 75 -3.89 22.06 -3.54
CA ASP A 75 -4.14 21.27 -2.34
C ASP A 75 -5.21 20.24 -2.69
N ILE A 76 -4.80 19.00 -2.99
CA ILE A 76 -5.70 17.90 -3.36
C ILE A 76 -6.51 17.59 -2.10
N ALA A 77 -7.69 18.22 -1.99
CA ALA A 77 -8.62 18.10 -0.88
C ALA A 77 -8.07 18.43 0.52
N GLY A 78 -7.07 19.32 0.64
CA GLY A 78 -6.50 19.72 1.93
C GLY A 78 -5.74 18.60 2.65
N LEU A 79 -5.25 17.59 1.91
CA LEU A 79 -4.38 16.56 2.47
C LEU A 79 -2.97 17.12 2.67
N THR A 80 -2.64 17.42 3.93
CA THR A 80 -1.26 17.76 4.32
C THR A 80 -0.31 16.59 4.08
N PRO A 81 0.90 16.82 3.53
CA PRO A 81 1.92 15.78 3.37
C PRO A 81 2.19 15.02 4.68
N CYS A 82 2.49 13.71 4.59
CA CYS A 82 2.69 12.85 5.78
C CYS A 82 3.76 13.40 6.72
N LYS A 83 4.85 13.93 6.17
CA LYS A 83 5.98 14.50 6.92
C LYS A 83 5.58 15.64 7.87
N GLU A 84 4.68 16.52 7.45
CA GLU A 84 4.24 17.70 8.23
C GLU A 84 2.99 17.42 9.08
N SER A 85 2.39 16.22 8.94
CA SER A 85 1.15 15.88 9.62
C SER A 85 1.38 15.48 11.07
N LYS A 86 0.78 16.25 11.99
CA LYS A 86 0.76 15.94 13.43
C LYS A 86 0.13 14.57 13.73
N GLN A 87 -0.81 14.11 12.90
CA GLN A 87 -1.45 12.80 13.09
C GLN A 87 -0.50 11.66 12.68
N PHE A 88 0.34 11.86 11.68
CA PHE A 88 1.33 10.87 11.24
C PHE A 88 2.40 10.64 12.31
N ALA A 89 2.97 11.71 12.87
CA ALA A 89 3.90 11.63 14.00
C ALA A 89 3.28 10.95 15.24
N LYS A 90 1.97 11.11 15.48
CA LYS A 90 1.26 10.38 16.53
C LYS A 90 1.22 8.88 16.24
N ARG A 91 0.96 8.47 15.00
CA ARG A 91 0.96 7.05 14.61
C ARG A 91 2.34 6.42 14.77
N GLU A 92 3.40 7.12 14.38
CA GLU A 92 4.78 6.66 14.58
C GLU A 92 5.06 6.39 16.06
N LYS A 93 4.80 7.36 16.94
CA LYS A 93 4.99 7.24 18.39
C LYS A 93 4.13 6.12 19.00
N GLN A 94 2.91 5.92 18.51
CA GLN A 94 2.04 4.82 18.97
C GLN A 94 2.64 3.45 18.60
N GLN A 95 3.15 3.29 17.38
CA GLN A 95 3.78 2.03 16.95
C GLN A 95 5.07 1.76 17.74
N LEU A 96 5.90 2.78 17.95
CA LEU A 96 7.13 2.65 18.75
C LEU A 96 6.82 2.28 20.20
N LYS A 97 5.85 2.95 20.84
CA LYS A 97 5.42 2.62 22.21
C LYS A 97 4.90 1.19 22.34
N LYS A 98 4.18 0.69 21.34
CA LYS A 98 3.71 -0.70 21.34
C LYS A 98 4.90 -1.67 21.32
N LEU A 99 5.90 -1.44 20.47
CA LEU A 99 7.12 -2.26 20.42
C LEU A 99 7.94 -2.16 21.72
N GLU A 100 8.08 -0.96 22.28
CA GLU A 100 8.77 -0.75 23.57
C GLU A 100 8.05 -1.46 24.73
N SER A 101 6.71 -1.43 24.75
CA SER A 101 5.93 -2.13 25.76
C SER A 101 6.14 -3.64 25.69
N SER A 102 6.27 -4.20 24.48
CA SER A 102 6.60 -5.61 24.29
C SER A 102 8.07 -5.91 24.65
N LEU A 103 9.00 -5.00 24.40
CA LEU A 103 10.43 -5.20 24.73
C LEU A 103 10.62 -5.42 26.24
N LYS A 104 9.87 -4.71 27.09
CA LYS A 104 9.94 -4.84 28.55
C LYS A 104 9.59 -6.23 29.09
N LEU A 105 8.88 -7.05 28.30
CA LEU A 105 8.48 -8.41 28.70
C LEU A 105 9.60 -9.44 28.47
N TYR A 106 10.66 -9.07 27.74
CA TYR A 106 11.71 -9.98 27.32
C TYR A 106 13.07 -9.54 27.84
N ALA A 107 13.95 -10.51 28.11
CA ALA A 107 15.34 -10.22 28.45
C ALA A 107 16.07 -9.59 27.25
N PRO A 108 17.00 -8.64 27.48
CA PRO A 108 17.64 -7.87 26.41
C PRO A 108 18.44 -8.69 25.40
N ASP A 109 18.91 -9.88 25.81
CA ASP A 109 19.73 -10.80 25.01
C ASP A 109 18.92 -11.97 24.44
N SER A 110 17.60 -11.96 24.64
CA SER A 110 16.72 -12.99 24.09
C SER A 110 16.44 -12.73 22.61
N ALA A 111 16.29 -13.82 21.83
CA ALA A 111 15.89 -13.76 20.42
C ALA A 111 14.67 -12.84 20.13
N PRO A 112 13.58 -12.83 20.93
CA PRO A 112 12.46 -11.91 20.69
C PRO A 112 12.85 -10.43 20.88
N ALA A 113 13.74 -10.10 21.81
CA ALA A 113 14.16 -8.71 22.01
C ALA A 113 14.96 -8.17 20.80
N LEU A 114 15.84 -8.98 20.21
CA LEU A 114 16.56 -8.62 18.99
C LEU A 114 15.62 -8.42 17.79
N ALA A 115 14.62 -9.29 17.65
CA ALA A 115 13.61 -9.16 16.60
C ALA A 115 12.76 -7.88 16.77
N ILE A 116 12.39 -7.53 18.00
CA ILE A 116 11.64 -6.30 18.30
C ILE A 116 12.48 -5.05 17.99
N LYS A 117 13.77 -5.03 18.34
CA LYS A 117 14.69 -3.93 17.99
C LYS A 117 14.80 -3.73 16.48
N ALA A 118 15.02 -4.82 15.73
CA ALA A 118 15.04 -4.76 14.26
C ALA A 118 13.69 -4.29 13.67
N THR A 119 12.57 -4.66 14.29
CA THR A 119 11.24 -4.19 13.87
C THR A 119 11.05 -2.70 14.15
N MET A 120 11.61 -2.19 15.26
CA MET A 120 11.59 -0.78 15.60
C MET A 120 12.32 0.05 14.54
N GLU A 121 13.51 -0.38 14.12
CA GLU A 121 14.29 0.27 13.06
C GLU A 121 13.58 0.23 11.71
N LYS A 122 13.04 -0.91 11.31
CA LYS A 122 12.23 -1.04 10.09
C LYS A 122 11.00 -0.13 10.11
N THR A 123 10.38 0.01 11.28
CA THR A 123 9.23 0.89 11.47
C THR A 123 9.65 2.34 11.27
N LYS A 124 10.73 2.81 11.91
CA LYS A 124 11.25 4.18 11.72
C LYS A 124 11.57 4.45 10.26
N ARG A 125 12.34 3.57 9.61
CA ARG A 125 12.67 3.68 8.17
C ARG A 125 11.43 3.77 7.29
N ARG A 126 10.37 3.02 7.62
CA ARG A 126 9.11 3.07 6.86
C ARG A 126 8.40 4.41 7.03
N PHE A 127 8.40 4.99 8.23
CA PHE A 127 7.83 6.32 8.49
C PHE A 127 8.68 7.45 7.88
N GLU A 128 10.00 7.30 7.79
CA GLU A 128 10.89 8.25 7.10
C GLU A 128 10.72 8.24 5.58
N ASN A 129 10.39 7.08 5.01
CA ASN A 129 10.16 6.92 3.57
C ASN A 129 8.76 7.40 3.11
N TYR A 130 7.85 7.70 4.04
CA TYR A 130 6.46 8.10 3.79
C TYR A 130 6.27 9.60 4.05
#